data_AF-A0AAD7DFU2-F1
#
_entry.id   AF-A0AAD7DFU2-F1
#
_cell.length_a   1.000
_cell.length_b   1.000
_cell.length_c   1.000
_cell.angle_alpha   90.00
_cell.angle_beta   90.00
_cell.angle_gamma   90.00
#
_symmetry.space_group_name_H-M   'P 1'
#
loop_
_entity.id
_entity.type
_entity.pdbx_description
1 polymer ?
#
loop_
_entity_poly.entity_id
_entity_poly.type
_entity_poly.pdbx_seq_one_letter_code
_entity_poly.pdbx_strand_id
1 'polypeptide(L)' 'VLSGHALAMERMRWSERYKPQVPKKWRLCRFCEDHLEDAVHATFVCKQSLRVEIRNAFFEKLFKTHPELHGVYSDPGLF' A
#
# COMPACT_ATOMS: atom_id res chain seq x y z
N VAL A 1 -3.40 -17.67 1.85
CA VAL A 1 -2.85 -16.32 2.11
C VAL A 1 -1.69 -16.10 1.15
N LEU A 2 -1.88 -15.30 0.10
CA LEU A 2 -0.83 -14.97 -0.89
C LEU A 2 -0.14 -13.61 -0.58
N SER A 3 -0.54 -12.93 0.48
CA SER A 3 -0.12 -11.56 0.81
C SER A 3 0.97 -11.46 1.88
N GLY A 4 1.55 -12.58 2.33
CA GLY A 4 2.45 -12.60 3.49
C GLY A 4 3.91 -12.24 3.21
N HIS A 5 4.35 -12.23 1.94
CA HIS A 5 5.74 -12.00 1.58
C HIS A 5 5.87 -10.90 0.54
N ALA A 6 6.81 -9.96 0.70
CA ALA A 6 7.02 -8.84 -0.23
C ALA A 6 7.23 -9.33 -1.68
N LEU A 7 7.98 -10.44 -1.87
CA LEU A 7 8.15 -11.05 -3.19
C LEU A 7 6.86 -11.62 -3.79
N ALA A 8 5.82 -11.94 -3.02
CA ALA A 8 4.58 -12.46 -3.58
C ALA A 8 3.86 -11.40 -4.42
N MET A 9 3.93 -10.13 -3.99
CA MET A 9 3.40 -8.99 -4.74
C MET A 9 4.23 -8.73 -6.01
N GLU A 10 5.55 -8.75 -5.89
CA GLU A 10 6.45 -8.59 -7.04
C GLU A 10 6.30 -9.74 -8.07
N ARG A 11 6.16 -10.98 -7.61
CA ARG A 11 5.90 -12.15 -8.48
C ARG A 11 4.52 -12.13 -9.16
N MET A 12 3.62 -11.23 -8.79
CA MET A 12 2.40 -10.96 -9.57
C MET A 12 2.61 -9.88 -10.63
N ARG A 13 3.68 -9.07 -10.53
CA ARG A 13 4.05 -8.06 -11.52
C ARG A 13 4.86 -8.66 -12.67
N TRP A 14 5.62 -9.72 -12.42
CA TRP A 14 6.52 -10.33 -13.40
C TRP A 14 5.90 -11.55 -14.08
N SER A 15 6.17 -11.69 -15.38
CA SER A 15 5.79 -12.87 -16.15
C SER A 15 6.79 -14.00 -15.91
N GLU A 16 6.31 -15.16 -15.45
CA GLU A 16 7.13 -16.36 -15.25
C GLU A 16 6.75 -17.44 -16.29
N ARG A 17 7.73 -18.24 -16.73
CA ARG A 17 7.58 -19.24 -17.82
C ARG A 17 6.40 -20.21 -17.66
N TYR A 18 5.99 -20.50 -16.42
CA TYR A 18 4.92 -21.46 -16.09
C TYR A 18 3.74 -20.82 -15.35
N LYS A 19 3.63 -19.49 -15.34
CA LYS A 19 2.60 -18.77 -14.60
C LYS A 19 1.81 -17.86 -15.55
N PRO A 20 0.46 -17.97 -15.59
CA PRO A 20 -0.35 -17.08 -16.40
C PRO A 20 -0.18 -15.63 -15.92
N GLN A 21 -0.02 -14.70 -16.85
CA GLN A 21 0.07 -13.28 -16.51
C GLN A 21 -1.27 -12.79 -15.96
N VAL A 22 -1.23 -12.04 -14.85
CA VAL A 22 -2.43 -11.40 -14.31
C VAL A 22 -2.64 -10.07 -15.05
N PRO A 23 -3.81 -9.87 -15.70
CA PRO A 23 -4.11 -8.62 -16.40
C PRO A 23 -3.94 -7.40 -15.50
N LYS A 24 -3.40 -6.29 -16.02
CA LYS A 24 -3.17 -5.05 -15.24
C LYS A 24 -4.42 -4.62 -14.47
N LYS A 25 -5.60 -4.67 -15.11
CA LYS A 25 -6.88 -4.33 -14.50
C LYS A 25 -7.20 -5.09 -13.21
N TRP A 26 -6.66 -6.30 -13.03
CA TRP A 26 -6.88 -7.13 -11.83
C TRP A 26 -5.81 -6.91 -10.75
N ARG A 27 -4.78 -6.12 -11.06
CA ARG A 27 -3.71 -5.75 -10.13
C ARG A 27 -3.84 -4.32 -9.63
N LEU A 28 -4.85 -3.58 -10.07
CA LEU A 28 -5.11 -2.23 -9.61
C LEU A 28 -5.64 -2.26 -8.17
N CYS A 29 -5.30 -1.23 -7.42
CA CYS A 29 -5.80 -0.98 -6.09
C CYS A 29 -7.33 -0.95 -6.10
N ARG A 30 -7.95 -1.80 -5.28
CA ARG A 30 -9.41 -1.87 -5.15
C ARG A 30 -10.07 -0.60 -4.62
N PHE A 31 -9.28 0.38 -4.16
CA PHE A 31 -9.77 1.65 -3.64
C PHE A 31 -9.72 2.79 -4.65
N CYS A 32 -8.59 2.94 -5.36
CA CYS A 32 -8.36 4.06 -6.27
C CYS A 32 -8.38 3.66 -7.75
N GLU A 33 -8.27 2.36 -8.05
CA GLU A 33 -8.22 1.79 -9.41
C GLU A 33 -7.16 2.39 -10.35
N ASP A 34 -6.22 3.17 -9.82
CA ASP A 34 -5.25 3.94 -10.62
C ASP A 34 -3.83 3.38 -10.48
N HIS A 35 -3.46 2.97 -9.27
CA HIS A 35 -2.16 2.41 -8.95
C HIS A 35 -2.23 0.90 -8.72
N LEU A 36 -1.10 0.20 -8.80
CA LEU A 36 -1.05 -1.22 -8.44
C LEU A 36 -1.38 -1.42 -6.97
N GLU A 37 -2.18 -2.44 -6.66
CA GLU A 37 -2.44 -2.81 -5.28
C GLU A 37 -1.21 -3.45 -4.67
N ASP A 38 -0.71 -2.86 -3.58
CA ASP A 38 0.16 -3.50 -2.61
C ASP A 38 -0.17 -2.99 -1.21
N ALA A 39 0.40 -3.63 -0.18
CA ALA A 39 0.09 -3.29 1.20
C ALA A 39 0.47 -1.85 1.57
N VAL A 40 1.57 -1.33 1.00
CA VAL A 40 2.05 0.04 1.26
C VAL A 40 1.11 1.03 0.60
N HIS A 41 0.76 0.83 -0.67
CA HIS A 41 -0.18 1.67 -1.37
C HIS A 41 -1.56 1.67 -0.69
N ALA A 42 -2.14 0.49 -0.46
CA ALA A 42 -3.47 0.36 0.15
C ALA A 42 -3.55 0.99 1.55
N THR A 43 -2.46 0.95 2.31
CA THR A 43 -2.44 1.42 3.70
C THR A 43 -2.01 2.88 3.81
N PHE A 44 -0.90 3.24 3.18
CA PHE A 44 -0.18 4.47 3.47
C PHE A 44 -0.18 5.50 2.34
N VAL A 45 -0.41 5.11 1.08
CA VAL A 45 -0.31 6.04 -0.07
C VAL A 45 -1.66 6.36 -0.72
N CYS A 46 -2.58 5.40 -0.74
CA CYS A 46 -3.86 5.52 -1.45
C CYS A 46 -4.60 6.80 -1.04
N LYS A 47 -5.01 7.57 -2.05
CA LYS A 47 -5.63 8.90 -1.92
C LYS A 47 -7.16 8.86 -1.89
N GLN A 48 -7.76 7.67 -1.91
CA GLN A 48 -9.20 7.53 -1.70
C GLN A 48 -9.60 8.10 -0.34
N SER A 49 -10.65 8.91 -0.28
CA SER A 49 -11.03 9.73 0.88
C SER A 49 -11.08 8.95 2.19
N LEU A 50 -11.78 7.81 2.20
CA LEU A 50 -11.90 6.93 3.35
C LEU A 50 -10.54 6.43 3.87
N ARG A 51 -9.57 6.18 2.98
CA ARG A 51 -8.22 5.73 3.38
C ARG A 51 -7.40 6.85 3.98
N VAL A 52 -7.57 8.07 3.48
CA VAL A 52 -6.91 9.26 4.01
C VAL A 52 -7.37 9.54 5.44
N GLU A 53 -8.69 9.51 5.69
CA GLU A 53 -9.26 9.75 7.01
C GLU A 53 -8.76 8.73 8.05
N ILE A 54 -8.82 7.45 7.72
CA ILE A 54 -8.34 6.38 8.61
C ILE A 54 -6.84 6.51 8.88
N ARG A 55 -6.06 6.86 7.86
CA ARG A 55 -4.61 7.02 7.98
C ARG A 55 -4.26 8.21 8.88
N ASN A 56 -4.92 9.35 8.69
CA ASN A 56 -4.71 10.53 9.52
C ASN A 56 -5.06 10.24 10.98
N ALA A 57 -6.21 9.61 11.25
CA ALA A 57 -6.61 9.22 12.60
C ALA A 57 -5.61 8.25 13.25
N PHE A 58 -5.04 7.32 12.47
CA PHE A 58 -3.99 6.43 12.95
C PHE A 58 -2.71 7.20 13.32
N PHE A 59 -2.23 8.08 12.44
CA PHE A 59 -1.00 8.83 12.68
C PHE A 59 -1.15 9.85 13.82
N GLU A 60 -2.29 10.53 13.93
CA GLU A 60 -2.61 11.39 15.07
C GLU A 60 -2.52 10.61 16.39
N LYS A 61 -3.11 9.41 16.44
CA LYS A 61 -3.01 8.54 17.61
C LYS A 61 -1.57 8.10 17.87
N LEU A 62 -0.86 7.66 16.83
CA LEU A 62 0.51 7.16 16.91
C LEU A 62 1.45 8.23 17.47
N PHE A 63 1.43 9.44 16.89
CA PHE A 63 2.30 10.53 17.32
C PHE A 63 1.92 11.09 18.69
N LYS A 64 0.65 10.99 19.09
CA LYS A 64 0.23 11.30 20.47
C LYS A 64 0.79 10.29 21.48
N THR A 65 0.87 9.01 21.13
CA THR A 65 1.40 7.95 22.01
C THR A 65 2.92 7.85 21.98
N HIS A 66 3.53 8.16 20.84
CA HIS A 66 4.96 7.99 20.54
C HIS A 66 5.50 9.23 19.82
N PRO A 67 5.71 10.36 20.52
CA PRO A 67 6.18 11.60 19.92
C PRO A 67 7.54 11.48 19.23
N GLU A 68 8.39 10.56 19.69
CA GLU A 68 9.72 10.27 19.13
C GLU A 68 9.67 9.84 17.66
N LEU A 69 8.55 9.26 17.21
CA LEU A 69 8.39 8.79 15.84
C LEU A 69 8.07 9.92 14.85
N HIS A 70 7.66 11.10 15.33
CA HIS A 70 7.27 12.21 14.46
C HIS A 70 8.44 12.72 13.60
N GLY A 71 9.66 12.72 14.14
CA GLY A 71 10.86 13.19 13.42
C GLY A 71 11.47 12.15 12.46
N VAL A 72 11.08 10.89 12.59
CA VAL A 72 11.64 9.77 11.80
C VAL A 72 10.68 9.34 10.68
N TYR A 73 9.39 9.66 10.83
CA TYR A 73 8.40 9.34 9.82
C TYR A 73 8.68 10.07 8.49
N SER A 74 8.76 9.30 7.41
CA SER A 74 8.81 9.80 6.03
C SER A 74 7.55 9.33 5.32
N ASP A 75 6.80 10.25 4.72
CA ASP A 75 5.57 9.92 4.00
C ASP A 75 5.90 9.12 2.72
N PRO A 76 5.48 7.85 2.62
CA PRO A 76 5.74 7.04 1.43
C PRO A 76 4.98 7.53 0.19
N GLY A 77 4.00 8.42 0.32
CA GLY A 77 3.28 9.03 -0.80
C GLY A 77 4.00 10.19 -1.48
N LEU A 78 5.18 10.58 -0.97
CA LEU A 78 6.04 11.62 -1.56
C LEU A 78 7.07 11.09 -2.56
N PHE A 79 7.15 9.76 -2.77
CA PHE A 79 8.05 9.09 -3.70
C PHE A 79 7.33 8.57 -4.95
#